data_AF-A0A3B6KTX6-F1
#
_entry.id   AF-A0A3B6KTX6-F1
#
_cell.length_a   1.000
_cell.length_b   1.000
_cell.length_c   1.000
_cell.angle_alpha   90.00
_cell.angle_beta   90.00
_cell.angle_gamma   90.00
#
_symmetry.space_group_name_H-M   'P 1'
#
loop_
_entity.id
_entity.type
_entity.pdbx_description
1 polymer ?
#
loop_
_entity_poly.entity_id
_entity_poly.type
_entity_poly.pdbx_seq_one_letter_code
_entity_poly.pdbx_strand_id
1 'polypeptide(L)'
;MASSSRMLTVVVLAALVAGAMCAVRVKLTVEKGSDKKKLALKIDYTRPGDSLSEVELRQHGSEEWQPLTKKGDVWEVSCSKPLVGPFNFRFLSKNGMKNVFDEVFSTDFNYLSRMIGLPLQNACSVVEIVY
;
A
#
# COMPACT_ATOMS: atom_id res chain seq x y z
N MET A 1 53.63 -27.18 33.05
CA MET A 1 52.23 -27.51 32.68
C MET A 1 51.54 -26.25 32.19
N ALA A 2 51.33 -26.12 30.88
CA ALA A 2 50.51 -25.06 30.31
C ALA A 2 49.04 -25.45 30.50
N SER A 3 48.35 -24.76 31.40
CA SER A 3 46.91 -24.95 31.62
C SER A 3 46.15 -24.02 30.66
N SER A 4 45.77 -24.58 29.52
CA SER A 4 44.86 -23.97 28.56
C SER A 4 43.45 -24.17 29.07
N SER A 5 42.82 -23.10 29.59
CA SER A 5 41.39 -23.12 29.89
C SER A 5 40.65 -22.36 28.79
N ARG A 6 40.04 -23.16 27.91
CA ARG A 6 39.19 -22.72 26.82
C ARG A 6 37.87 -22.17 27.37
N MET A 7 37.41 -21.09 26.73
CA MET A 7 36.03 -20.66 26.55
C MET A 7 35.11 -20.66 27.78
N LEU A 8 34.50 -19.50 28.03
CA LEU A 8 33.05 -19.38 27.93
C LEU A 8 32.74 -17.92 27.55
N THR A 9 32.80 -17.64 26.25
CA THR A 9 32.25 -16.41 25.68
C THR A 9 30.74 -16.52 25.81
N VAL A 10 30.14 -15.83 26.78
CA VAL A 10 28.68 -15.71 26.88
C VAL A 10 28.22 -14.83 25.72
N VAL A 11 27.79 -15.46 24.63
CA VAL A 11 27.12 -14.77 23.53
C VAL A 11 25.70 -14.47 24.03
N VAL A 12 25.51 -13.27 24.59
CA VAL A 12 24.17 -12.72 24.81
C VAL A 12 23.62 -12.35 23.44
N LEU A 13 22.96 -13.30 22.78
CA LEU A 13 22.13 -13.04 21.60
C LEU A 13 20.85 -12.34 22.04
N ALA A 14 20.98 -11.08 22.45
CA ALA A 14 19.87 -10.15 22.52
C ALA A 14 19.85 -9.35 21.22
N ALA A 15 19.18 -9.88 20.19
CA ALA A 15 18.79 -9.10 19.04
C ALA A 15 17.27 -9.24 18.84
N LEU A 16 16.57 -8.27 19.44
CA LEU A 16 15.17 -7.94 19.17
C LEU A 16 14.95 -7.80 17.67
N VAL A 17 14.47 -8.85 17.00
CA VAL A 17 13.83 -8.73 15.67
C VAL A 17 12.41 -9.30 15.75
N ALA A 18 11.73 -9.08 16.87
CA ALA A 18 10.30 -9.35 17.00
C ALA A 18 9.43 -8.15 16.52
N GLY A 19 10.05 -7.10 15.96
CA GLY A 19 9.35 -5.88 15.50
C GLY A 19 9.11 -5.80 14.00
N ALA A 20 9.83 -6.55 13.16
CA ALA A 20 9.73 -6.44 11.70
C ALA A 20 8.71 -7.40 11.07
N MET A 21 8.14 -8.33 11.82
CA MET A 21 7.31 -9.42 11.29
C MET A 21 5.82 -9.07 11.14
N CYS A 22 5.38 -7.91 11.64
CA CYS A 22 3.96 -7.54 11.64
C CYS A 22 3.61 -6.33 10.76
N ALA A 23 4.59 -5.70 10.11
CA ALA A 23 4.36 -4.51 9.29
C ALA A 23 3.61 -4.86 7.99
N VAL A 24 2.44 -4.26 7.79
CA VAL A 24 1.71 -4.32 6.53
C VAL A 24 2.23 -3.21 5.64
N ARG A 25 2.71 -3.56 4.44
CA ARG A 25 3.12 -2.57 3.44
C ARG A 25 2.14 -2.56 2.29
N VAL A 26 1.71 -1.37 1.89
CA VAL A 26 0.83 -1.19 0.76
C VAL A 26 1.43 -0.15 -0.17
N LYS A 27 1.66 -0.55 -1.42
CA LYS A 27 2.07 0.36 -2.49
C LYS A 27 0.96 0.46 -3.51
N LEU A 28 0.53 1.68 -3.78
CA LEU A 28 -0.48 2.00 -4.78
C LEU A 28 0.18 2.66 -5.98
N THR A 29 -0.07 2.11 -7.15
CA THR A 29 0.41 2.65 -8.42
C THR A 29 -0.78 2.97 -9.29
N VAL A 30 -0.94 4.25 -9.68
CA VAL A 30 -2.02 4.67 -10.57
C VAL A 30 -1.67 4.27 -12.00
N GLU A 31 -2.53 3.46 -12.61
CA GLU A 31 -2.36 2.96 -13.97
C GLU A 31 -2.87 3.96 -15.02
N LYS A 32 -2.28 3.91 -16.23
CA LYS A 32 -2.58 4.84 -17.36
C LYS A 32 -4.06 4.85 -17.79
N GLY A 33 -4.84 3.83 -17.42
CA GLY A 33 -6.28 3.76 -17.68
C GLY A 33 -7.16 4.52 -16.70
N SER A 34 -6.58 5.29 -15.78
CA SER A 34 -7.30 6.14 -14.83
C SER A 34 -7.70 7.48 -15.45
N ASP A 35 -8.93 7.90 -15.22
CA ASP A 35 -9.50 9.16 -15.67
C ASP A 35 -10.37 9.79 -14.57
N LYS A 36 -11.12 10.85 -14.90
CA LYS A 36 -11.94 11.58 -13.92
C LYS A 36 -13.06 10.73 -13.33
N LYS A 37 -13.48 9.64 -13.95
CA LYS A 37 -14.60 8.77 -13.55
C LYS A 37 -14.18 7.33 -13.28
N LYS A 38 -13.00 6.94 -13.75
CA LYS A 38 -12.43 5.61 -13.56
C LYS A 38 -11.09 5.70 -12.84
N LEU A 39 -10.88 4.87 -11.83
CA LEU A 39 -9.58 4.73 -11.17
C LEU A 39 -9.12 3.30 -11.29
N ALA A 40 -7.92 3.12 -11.85
CA ALA A 40 -7.25 1.83 -12.00
C ALA A 40 -5.95 1.85 -11.21
N LEU A 41 -5.82 0.93 -10.25
CA LEU A 41 -4.72 0.89 -9.30
C LEU A 41 -4.07 -0.48 -9.32
N LYS A 42 -2.75 -0.50 -9.53
CA LYS A 42 -1.95 -1.67 -9.14
C LYS A 42 -1.61 -1.54 -7.66
N ILE A 43 -1.95 -2.59 -6.89
CA ILE A 43 -1.83 -2.60 -5.44
C ILE A 43 -0.90 -3.75 -5.06
N ASP A 44 0.30 -3.39 -4.59
CA ASP A 44 1.23 -4.35 -4.02
C ASP A 44 1.00 -4.38 -2.50
N TYR A 45 0.31 -5.41 -2.02
CA TYR A 45 0.03 -5.65 -0.61
C TYR A 45 0.97 -6.72 -0.08
N THR A 46 1.82 -6.36 0.89
CA THR A 46 2.77 -7.28 1.51
C THR A 46 2.46 -7.43 2.99
N ARG A 47 2.12 -8.66 3.39
CA ARG A 47 2.00 -9.08 4.79
C ARG A 47 2.44 -10.54 4.94
N PRO A 48 3.32 -10.88 5.88
CA PRO A 48 3.69 -12.27 6.15
C PRO A 48 2.46 -13.09 6.56
N GLY A 49 2.22 -14.23 5.89
CA GLY A 49 1.15 -15.17 6.24
C GLY A 49 -0.29 -14.70 5.93
N ASP A 50 -0.45 -13.65 5.13
CA ASP A 50 -1.75 -13.11 4.77
C ASP A 50 -1.73 -12.50 3.37
N SER A 51 -2.91 -12.31 2.78
CA SER A 51 -3.04 -11.69 1.47
C SER A 51 -4.28 -10.81 1.43
N LEU A 52 -4.28 -9.88 0.48
CA LEU A 52 -5.40 -8.98 0.28
C LEU A 52 -6.61 -9.72 -0.27
N SER A 53 -7.77 -9.51 0.35
CA SER A 53 -9.06 -10.06 -0.08
C SER A 53 -9.87 -9.02 -0.82
N GLU A 54 -10.08 -7.84 -0.21
CA GLU A 54 -10.95 -6.79 -0.74
C GLU A 54 -10.30 -5.42 -0.57
N VAL A 55 -10.66 -4.52 -1.49
CA VAL A 55 -10.28 -3.12 -1.44
C VAL A 55 -11.51 -2.29 -1.69
N GLU A 56 -11.71 -1.26 -0.89
CA GLU A 56 -12.78 -0.29 -1.06
C GLU A 56 -12.22 1.12 -1.09
N LEU A 57 -12.85 1.99 -1.87
CA LEU A 57 -12.58 3.41 -1.98
C LEU A 57 -13.71 4.20 -1.33
N ARG A 58 -13.36 5.20 -0.53
CA ARG A 58 -14.28 6.26 -0.10
C ARG A 58 -13.78 7.60 -0.63
N GLN A 59 -14.64 8.26 -1.41
CA GLN A 59 -14.38 9.59 -1.96
C GLN A 59 -14.49 10.66 -0.87
N HIS A 60 -13.79 11.78 -1.06
CA HIS A 60 -13.89 12.90 -0.14
C HIS A 60 -15.31 13.47 -0.12
N GLY A 61 -15.82 13.76 1.07
CA GLY A 61 -17.19 14.23 1.27
C GLY A 61 -18.28 13.15 1.10
N SER A 62 -17.91 11.89 0.88
CA SER A 62 -18.84 10.75 0.89
C SER A 62 -18.61 9.86 2.11
N GLU A 63 -19.69 9.29 2.65
CA GLU A 63 -19.63 8.26 3.71
C GLU A 63 -19.62 6.83 3.15
N GLU A 64 -19.91 6.69 1.85
CA GLU A 64 -20.05 5.39 1.20
C GLU A 64 -18.68 4.79 0.80
N TRP A 65 -18.48 3.52 1.18
CA TRP A 65 -17.37 2.71 0.73
C TRP A 65 -17.76 1.96 -0.54
N GLN A 66 -17.03 2.18 -1.62
CA GLN A 66 -17.26 1.58 -2.93
C GLN A 66 -16.22 0.48 -3.18
N PRO A 67 -16.63 -0.77 -3.44
CA PRO A 67 -15.69 -1.85 -3.69
C PRO A 67 -14.97 -1.65 -5.01
N LEU A 68 -13.65 -1.88 -5.01
CA LEU A 68 -12.87 -2.01 -6.22
C LEU A 68 -13.03 -3.43 -6.75
N THR A 69 -13.17 -3.54 -8.07
CA THR A 69 -13.20 -4.82 -8.76
C THR A 69 -11.78 -5.23 -9.14
N LYS A 70 -11.34 -6.42 -8.71
CA LYS A 70 -10.07 -6.99 -9.14
C LYS A 70 -10.17 -7.50 -10.57
N LYS A 71 -9.32 -6.99 -11.48
CA LYS A 71 -9.17 -7.43 -12.87
C LYS A 71 -7.71 -7.79 -13.13
N GLY A 72 -7.39 -9.08 -13.00
CA GLY A 72 -6.00 -9.55 -13.05
C GLY A 72 -5.20 -8.99 -11.87
N ASP A 73 -4.16 -8.21 -12.18
CA ASP A 73 -3.27 -7.58 -11.18
C ASP A 73 -3.68 -6.13 -10.83
N VAL A 74 -4.76 -5.62 -11.42
CA VAL A 74 -5.23 -4.24 -11.24
C VAL A 74 -6.58 -4.24 -10.52
N TRP A 75 -6.78 -3.25 -9.66
CA TRP A 75 -8.03 -2.97 -8.98
C TRP A 75 -8.68 -1.75 -9.62
N GLU A 76 -9.93 -1.89 -10.06
CA GLU A 76 -10.65 -0.83 -10.77
C GLU A 76 -11.94 -0.43 -10.05
N VAL A 77 -12.23 0.87 -10.05
CA VAL A 77 -13.54 1.42 -9.72
C VAL A 77 -13.98 2.39 -10.80
N SER A 78 -15.27 2.43 -11.10
CA SER A 78 -15.86 3.33 -12.09
C SER A 78 -17.12 3.94 -11.53
N CYS A 79 -17.25 5.25 -11.66
CA CYS A 79 -18.37 6.03 -11.15
C CYS A 79 -19.09 6.76 -12.29
N SER A 80 -20.39 6.98 -12.14
CA SER A 80 -21.17 7.79 -13.10
C SER A 80 -20.77 9.27 -13.05
N LYS A 81 -20.44 9.75 -11.85
CA LYS A 81 -19.95 11.10 -11.55
C LYS A 81 -18.42 11.13 -11.47
N PRO A 82 -17.78 12.29 -11.67
CA PRO A 82 -16.36 12.44 -11.43
C PRO A 82 -15.95 12.04 -10.01
N LEU A 83 -14.83 11.34 -9.90
CA LEU A 83 -14.18 10.95 -8.66
C LEU A 83 -13.66 12.20 -7.93
N VAL A 84 -13.92 12.27 -6.63
CA VAL A 84 -13.51 13.38 -5.77
C VAL A 84 -12.54 12.87 -4.71
N GLY A 85 -11.29 13.31 -4.82
CA GLY A 85 -10.27 13.13 -3.79
C GLY A 85 -10.25 14.27 -2.76
N PRO A 86 -9.39 14.18 -1.73
CA PRO A 86 -8.43 13.09 -1.51
C PRO A 86 -9.10 11.74 -1.18
N PHE A 87 -8.52 10.67 -1.70
CA PHE A 87 -9.13 9.34 -1.67
C PHE A 87 -8.77 8.57 -0.41
N ASN A 88 -9.75 7.92 0.19
CA ASN A 88 -9.56 7.04 1.34
C ASN A 88 -9.70 5.59 0.89
N PHE A 89 -8.85 4.70 1.38
CA PHE A 89 -8.86 3.29 1.01
C PHE A 89 -9.01 2.41 2.23
N ARG A 90 -9.80 1.35 2.08
CA ARG A 90 -9.95 0.29 3.07
C ARG A 90 -9.50 -1.03 2.45
N PHE A 91 -8.61 -1.72 3.15
CA PHE A 91 -8.04 -2.99 2.74
C PHE A 91 -8.48 -4.07 3.73
N LEU A 92 -9.15 -5.09 3.22
CA LEU A 92 -9.52 -6.27 4.00
C LEU A 92 -8.62 -7.43 3.59
N SER A 93 -7.92 -8.01 4.55
CA SER A 93 -7.12 -9.21 4.32
C SER A 93 -7.97 -10.48 4.40
N LYS A 94 -7.47 -11.59 3.84
CA LYS A 94 -8.18 -12.88 3.90
C LYS A 94 -8.37 -13.39 5.32
N ASN A 95 -7.46 -13.03 6.23
CA ASN A 95 -7.58 -13.36 7.64
C ASN A 95 -8.52 -12.39 8.40
N GLY A 96 -9.26 -11.54 7.70
CA GLY A 96 -10.27 -10.64 8.27
C GLY A 96 -9.72 -9.35 8.87
N MET A 97 -8.43 -9.05 8.66
CA MET A 97 -7.88 -7.80 9.15
C MET A 97 -8.28 -6.63 8.25
N LYS A 98 -8.69 -5.54 8.87
CA LYS A 98 -9.12 -4.32 8.18
C LYS A 98 -8.15 -3.19 8.47
N ASN A 99 -7.57 -2.63 7.42
CA ASN A 99 -6.74 -1.43 7.47
C ASN A 99 -7.44 -0.29 6.71
N VAL A 100 -7.43 0.91 7.27
CA VAL A 100 -8.02 2.11 6.64
C VAL A 100 -6.92 3.15 6.51
N PHE A 101 -6.81 3.73 5.33
CA PHE A 101 -5.87 4.80 5.02
C PHE A 101 -6.67 5.98 4.47
N ASP A 102 -6.65 7.08 5.20
CA ASP A 102 -7.36 8.30 4.84
C ASP A 102 -6.46 9.23 4.01
N GLU A 103 -7.09 9.96 3.10
CA GLU A 103 -6.47 11.02 2.29
C GLU A 103 -5.17 10.66 1.54
N VAL A 104 -5.10 9.44 1.00
CA VAL A 104 -3.88 8.84 0.45
C VAL A 104 -3.30 9.63 -0.73
N PHE A 105 -4.16 10.13 -1.64
CA PHE A 105 -3.76 11.05 -2.70
C PHE A 105 -4.94 11.88 -3.21
N SER A 106 -4.64 13.07 -3.73
CA SER A 106 -5.60 14.04 -4.26
C SER A 106 -6.18 13.64 -5.63
N THR A 107 -7.26 14.33 -6.04
CA THR A 107 -7.91 14.14 -7.36
C THR A 107 -6.95 14.36 -8.54
N ASP A 108 -5.93 15.20 -8.35
CA ASP A 108 -4.94 15.53 -9.37
C ASP A 108 -3.77 14.52 -9.41
N PHE A 109 -4.07 13.23 -9.62
CA PHE A 109 -3.04 12.20 -9.76
C PHE A 109 -2.13 12.40 -10.99
N ASN A 110 -2.53 13.25 -11.95
CA ASN A 110 -1.67 13.72 -13.04
C ASN A 110 -0.57 14.69 -12.57
N TYR A 111 -0.79 15.48 -11.50
CA TYR A 111 0.19 16.46 -11.01
C TYR A 111 1.23 15.85 -10.06
N LEU A 112 0.96 14.69 -9.46
CA LEU A 112 1.97 13.95 -8.70
C LEU A 112 3.11 13.40 -9.58
N SER A 113 2.88 13.27 -10.89
CA SER A 113 3.95 12.99 -11.88
C SER A 113 4.95 14.15 -12.05
N ARG A 114 4.58 15.36 -11.61
CA ARG A 114 5.36 16.60 -11.82
C ARG A 114 6.14 17.05 -10.59
N MET A 115 5.83 16.53 -9.40
CA MET A 115 6.54 16.89 -8.15
C MET A 115 7.77 16.03 -7.83
N ILE A 116 8.04 15.00 -8.64
CA ILE A 116 9.29 14.24 -8.60
C ILE A 116 9.94 14.40 -9.98
N GLY A 117 10.89 15.34 -10.07
CA GLY A 117 11.62 15.66 -11.29
C GLY A 117 12.45 14.47 -11.81
N LEU A 118 11.80 13.59 -12.57
CA LEU A 118 12.46 12.55 -13.36
C LEU A 118 11.88 12.56 -14.79
N PRO A 119 12.73 12.27 -15.80
CA PRO A 119 12.40 12.50 -17.20
C PRO A 119 11.21 11.65 -17.65
N LEU A 120 10.30 12.33 -18.34
CA LEU A 120 9.12 11.80 -19.01
C LEU A 120 9.48 10.65 -19.94
N GLN A 121 9.07 9.43 -19.56
CA GLN A 121 8.73 8.39 -20.52
C GLN A 121 7.75 7.32 -19.97
N ASN A 122 7.53 7.20 -18.64
CA ASN A 122 6.60 6.21 -18.07
C ASN A 122 5.99 6.66 -16.72
N ALA A 123 5.25 7.77 -16.68
CA ALA A 123 4.71 8.31 -15.43
C ALA A 123 3.55 7.46 -14.86
N CYS A 124 3.88 6.45 -14.05
CA CYS A 124 2.98 5.89 -13.04
C CYS A 124 3.26 6.60 -11.71
N SER A 125 2.27 7.25 -11.11
CA SER A 125 2.40 7.83 -9.77
C SER A 125 2.38 6.69 -8.74
N VAL A 126 3.46 6.56 -7.96
CA VAL A 126 3.62 5.54 -6.90
C VAL A 126 3.46 6.20 -5.54
N VAL A 127 2.50 5.72 -4.75
CA VAL A 127 2.36 6.08 -3.33
C VAL A 127 2.75 4.87 -2.50
N GLU A 128 3.80 5.01 -1.69
CA GLU A 128 4.25 3.99 -0.75
C GLU A 128 3.74 4.33 0.65
N ILE A 129 3.01 3.39 1.24
CA ILE A 129 2.47 3.51 2.58
C ILE A 129 3.20 2.49 3.46
N VAL A 130 4.07 2.97 4.35
CA VAL A 130 4.86 2.16 5.29
C VAL A 130 4.41 2.46 6.71
N TYR A 131 4.03 1.42 7.46
CA TYR A 131 3.74 1.47 8.90
C TYR A 131 4.59 0.43 9.64
#